data_AF-A0A944DEP7-F1
#
_entry.id   AF-A0A944DEP7-F1
#
_cell.length_a   1.000
_cell.length_b   1.000
_cell.length_c   1.000
_cell.angle_alpha   90.00
_cell.angle_beta   90.00
_cell.angle_gamma   90.00
#
_symmetry.space_group_name_H-M   'P 1'
#
loop_
_entity.id
_entity.type
_entity.pdbx_description
1 polymer ?
#
loop_
_entity_poly.entity_id
_entity_poly.type
_entity_poly.pdbx_seq_one_letter_code
_entity_poly.pdbx_strand_id
1 'polypeptide(L)'
;MQPLSTYTPSGRVNAFRLWRIAVFGVPLIAFFSWAYANVLILDPPAFFAPLATLIFTAACAVTITTLLEKTHSRSPRFNIVVAVVLVLFAYWVRWLVFFRAMSVSTATEFALSDPLSALKFLWDYGVARAAADPSEFSAFASSLIWALELLVLGGLSILLARDRALKPFSETRKAWAIDEAGGEVFLGATPPEDIRRLIENDGVSSLMTMPRADRLQATPLASTWSTLKIKGHKLEGDASAFWLTLQHVSSLRSSEGKVKSHDEDIFKYWQISPEDYARLMAYLHDAERTAPEEVTDDSAKSSMDRPTPEALQPALAALQAGNSATALALAEGYRTHPDTHVSTDAVNLCALALSELKRWSEAYDAFLQLYERLPTAQNALQLATTSVMAGQLVRGQAWFDRAETINAQAREMPAPRLRTAFLSALEQAGEFEACEPHLAWLRSCYSTVSSTDSQILWNYGLPFFPEFLRKSLPLLRSHLDDAQLHAWYGVIRPQLDADGQRAIDEHLSSI
;
A
#
# COMPACT_ATOMS: atom_id res chain seq x y z
N MET A 1 -34.71 -5.85 -3.51
CA MET A 1 -33.57 -5.01 -3.08
C MET A 1 -33.88 -4.50 -1.69
N GLN A 2 -33.21 -5.04 -0.67
CA GLN A 2 -33.27 -4.43 0.66
C GLN A 2 -32.25 -3.28 0.66
N PRO A 3 -32.65 -2.05 1.02
CA PRO A 3 -31.70 -0.95 1.11
C PRO A 3 -30.64 -1.28 2.16
N LEU A 4 -29.36 -1.14 1.79
CA LEU A 4 -28.26 -1.35 2.73
C LEU A 4 -28.39 -0.37 3.89
N SER A 5 -28.45 -0.87 5.12
CA SER A 5 -28.56 -0.04 6.31
C SER A 5 -27.21 0.58 6.63
N THR A 6 -27.08 1.89 6.40
CA THR A 6 -25.91 2.66 6.83
C THR A 6 -26.18 3.28 8.20
N TYR A 7 -25.14 3.38 9.02
CA TYR A 7 -25.25 4.04 10.31
C TYR A 7 -25.65 5.51 10.12
N THR A 8 -26.79 5.88 10.70
CA THR A 8 -27.23 7.26 10.77
C THR A 8 -27.11 7.75 12.21
N PRO A 9 -26.34 8.82 12.48
CA PRO A 9 -26.22 9.36 13.82
C PRO A 9 -27.60 9.76 14.38
N SER A 10 -27.90 9.34 15.62
CA SER A 10 -29.22 9.56 16.23
C SER A 10 -29.57 11.03 16.51
N GLY A 11 -28.63 11.95 16.33
CA GLY A 11 -28.82 13.39 16.55
C GLY A 11 -29.07 13.78 18.01
N ARG A 12 -29.06 12.81 18.94
CA ARG A 12 -29.35 13.04 20.35
C ARG A 12 -28.21 13.80 21.03
N VAL A 13 -28.58 14.86 21.73
CA VAL A 13 -27.72 15.66 22.60
C VAL A 13 -28.32 15.63 23.99
N ASN A 14 -27.53 15.28 25.00
CA ASN A 14 -27.98 15.29 26.39
C ASN A 14 -27.65 16.66 27.03
N ALA A 15 -28.67 17.36 27.52
CA ALA A 15 -28.53 18.71 28.11
C ALA A 15 -27.54 18.74 29.30
N PHE A 16 -27.47 17.69 30.12
CA PHE A 16 -26.50 17.60 31.23
C PHE A 16 -25.05 17.63 30.73
N ARG A 17 -24.83 17.30 29.46
CA ARG A 17 -23.50 17.25 28.85
C ARG A 17 -23.03 18.63 28.36
N LEU A 18 -23.93 19.58 28.14
CA LEU A 18 -23.58 20.99 27.92
C LEU A 18 -22.86 21.59 29.14
N TRP A 19 -23.33 21.23 30.34
CA TRP A 19 -22.69 21.67 31.57
C TRP A 19 -21.26 21.16 31.69
N ARG A 20 -20.99 19.90 31.32
CA ARG A 20 -19.61 19.37 31.26
C ARG A 20 -18.74 20.13 30.28
N ILE A 21 -19.30 20.51 29.12
CA ILE A 21 -18.58 21.32 28.13
C ILE A 21 -18.20 22.67 28.74
N ALA A 22 -19.13 23.33 29.44
CA ALA A 22 -18.88 24.60 30.09
C ALA A 22 -17.85 24.48 31.23
N VAL A 23 -17.95 23.47 32.10
CA VAL A 23 -17.09 23.33 33.29
C VAL A 23 -15.66 22.90 32.94
N PHE A 24 -15.49 22.00 31.97
CA PHE A 24 -14.16 21.47 31.65
C PHE A 24 -13.57 22.05 30.36
N GLY A 25 -14.41 22.26 29.34
CA GLY A 25 -13.96 22.75 28.04
C GLY A 25 -13.52 24.20 28.10
N VAL A 26 -14.35 25.09 28.65
CA VAL A 26 -14.07 26.54 28.69
C VAL A 26 -12.76 26.85 29.43
N PRO A 27 -12.50 26.33 30.66
CA PRO A 27 -11.24 26.64 31.34
C PRO A 27 -10.02 26.08 30.63
N LEU A 28 -10.11 24.88 30.05
CA LEU A 28 -8.98 24.26 29.37
C LEU A 28 -8.63 24.99 28.06
N ILE A 29 -9.64 25.40 27.29
CA ILE A 29 -9.46 26.24 26.11
C ILE A 29 -8.90 27.62 26.48
N ALA A 30 -9.39 28.23 27.56
CA ALA A 30 -8.85 29.49 28.07
C ALA A 30 -7.36 29.35 28.46
N PHE A 31 -6.98 28.26 29.12
CA PHE A 31 -5.60 27.97 29.48
C PHE A 31 -4.68 27.87 28.24
N PHE A 32 -5.07 27.09 27.21
CA PHE A 32 -4.28 26.99 25.98
C PHE A 32 -4.18 28.32 25.25
N SER A 33 -5.25 29.11 25.24
CA SER A 33 -5.28 30.44 24.61
C SER A 33 -4.39 31.43 25.35
N TRP A 34 -4.39 31.37 26.69
CA TRP A 34 -3.48 32.14 27.54
C TRP A 34 -2.01 31.76 27.29
N ALA A 35 -1.69 30.46 27.29
CA ALA A 35 -0.33 29.99 27.04
C ALA A 35 0.18 30.43 25.66
N TYR A 36 -0.64 30.25 24.62
CA TYR A 36 -0.32 30.68 23.25
C TYR A 36 -0.13 32.19 23.14
N ALA A 37 -1.00 33.00 23.76
CA ALA A 37 -0.84 34.45 23.78
C ALA A 37 0.48 34.90 24.44
N ASN A 38 0.87 34.28 25.56
CA ASN A 38 2.14 34.58 26.22
C ASN A 38 3.34 34.22 25.33
N VAL A 39 3.26 33.13 24.58
CA VAL A 39 4.30 32.78 23.60
C VAL A 39 4.45 33.86 22.53
N LEU A 40 3.34 34.39 22.01
CA LEU A 40 3.38 35.44 20.99
C LEU A 40 3.87 36.79 21.54
N ILE A 41 3.57 37.10 22.80
CA ILE A 41 4.05 38.33 23.47
C ILE A 41 5.58 38.35 23.59
N LEU A 42 6.23 37.19 23.67
CA LEU A 42 7.69 37.09 23.71
C LEU A 42 8.37 37.40 22.37
N ASP A 43 7.60 37.79 21.36
CA ASP A 43 8.04 38.12 20.00
C ASP A 43 8.98 37.05 19.41
N PRO A 44 8.47 35.82 19.26
CA PRO A 44 9.32 34.73 18.88
C PRO A 44 9.76 34.89 17.41
N PRO A 45 10.91 34.31 17.00
CA PRO A 45 11.39 34.39 15.62
C PRO A 45 10.31 34.01 14.61
N ALA A 46 10.34 34.60 13.41
CA ALA A 46 9.27 34.49 12.40
C ALA A 46 8.79 33.05 12.11
N PHE A 47 9.67 32.04 12.20
CA PHE A 47 9.32 30.63 11.99
C PHE A 47 8.60 29.97 13.16
N PHE A 48 8.72 30.52 14.37
CA PHE A 48 8.16 29.93 15.58
C PHE A 48 6.68 30.27 15.79
N ALA A 49 6.23 31.44 15.35
CA ALA A 49 4.83 31.84 15.47
C ALA A 49 3.87 30.88 14.71
N PRO A 50 4.11 30.50 13.43
CA PRO A 50 3.28 29.49 12.75
C PRO A 50 3.28 28.14 13.45
N LEU A 51 4.43 27.69 13.97
CA LEU A 51 4.52 26.43 14.72
C LEU A 51 3.70 26.49 16.01
N ALA A 52 3.79 27.60 16.77
CA ALA A 52 2.98 27.83 17.96
C ALA A 52 1.49 27.84 17.64
N THR A 53 1.07 28.44 16.52
CA THR A 53 -0.32 28.43 16.03
C THR A 53 -0.79 27.01 15.75
N LEU A 54 0.04 26.17 15.10
CA LEU A 54 -0.29 24.77 14.82
C LEU A 54 -0.43 23.94 16.11
N ILE A 55 0.49 24.11 17.07
CA ILE A 55 0.42 23.43 18.37
C ILE A 55 -0.84 23.84 19.14
N PHE A 56 -1.12 25.15 19.21
CA PHE A 56 -2.33 25.68 19.84
C PHE A 56 -3.61 25.14 19.19
N THR A 57 -3.64 25.11 17.85
CA THR A 57 -4.75 24.58 17.07
C THR A 57 -4.97 23.10 17.35
N ALA A 58 -3.92 22.30 17.35
CA ALA A 58 -3.99 20.87 17.69
C ALA A 58 -4.50 20.65 19.13
N ALA A 59 -3.99 21.40 20.10
CA ALA A 59 -4.41 21.31 21.50
C ALA A 59 -5.91 21.64 21.68
N CYS A 60 -6.40 22.70 21.04
CA CYS A 60 -7.81 23.06 21.06
C CYS A 60 -8.69 22.00 20.38
N ALA A 61 -8.29 21.54 19.19
CA ALA A 61 -9.07 20.57 18.42
C ALA A 61 -9.15 19.21 19.14
N VAL A 62 -8.06 18.73 19.74
CA VAL A 62 -8.04 17.52 20.59
C VAL A 62 -8.92 17.71 21.83
N THR A 63 -8.85 18.86 22.48
CA THR A 63 -9.67 19.17 23.66
C THR A 63 -11.16 19.15 23.34
N ILE A 64 -11.57 19.86 22.29
CA ILE A 64 -12.96 19.91 21.82
C ILE A 64 -13.44 18.50 21.45
N THR A 65 -12.63 17.75 20.69
CA THR A 65 -13.00 16.40 20.24
C THR A 65 -13.13 15.44 21.42
N THR A 66 -12.19 15.46 22.37
CA THR A 66 -12.22 14.62 23.59
C THR A 66 -13.44 14.94 24.44
N LEU A 67 -13.80 16.21 24.55
CA LEU A 67 -14.96 16.65 25.30
C LEU A 67 -16.27 16.19 24.63
N LEU A 68 -16.38 16.31 23.30
CA LEU A 68 -17.50 15.82 22.51
C LEU A 68 -17.61 14.28 22.55
N GLU A 69 -16.47 13.60 22.57
CA GLU A 69 -16.38 12.15 22.75
C GLU A 69 -16.86 11.72 24.13
N LYS A 70 -16.34 12.30 25.22
CA LYS A 70 -16.78 12.00 26.60
C LYS A 70 -18.24 12.37 26.86
N THR A 71 -18.78 13.26 26.03
CA THR A 71 -20.20 13.62 26.05
C THR A 71 -21.03 12.81 25.05
N HIS A 72 -20.48 11.75 24.44
CA HIS A 72 -21.14 10.89 23.45
C HIS A 72 -22.09 11.66 22.52
N SER A 73 -21.66 12.82 22.02
CA SER A 73 -22.50 13.68 21.20
C SER A 73 -22.49 13.17 19.76
N ARG A 74 -23.68 12.86 19.23
CA ARG A 74 -23.87 12.24 17.91
C ARG A 74 -24.58 13.18 16.94
N SER A 75 -24.62 14.48 17.24
CA SER A 75 -25.22 15.46 16.33
C SER A 75 -24.11 16.24 15.65
N PRO A 76 -23.84 16.01 14.34
CA PRO A 76 -22.81 16.75 13.62
C PRO A 76 -23.03 18.26 13.69
N ARG A 77 -24.29 18.71 13.53
CA ARG A 77 -24.64 20.13 13.61
C ARG A 77 -24.32 20.72 14.98
N PHE A 78 -24.68 20.01 16.05
CA PHE A 78 -24.39 20.45 17.41
C PHE A 78 -22.87 20.50 17.67
N ASN A 79 -22.14 19.47 17.28
CA ASN A 79 -20.68 19.41 17.44
C ASN A 79 -19.98 20.55 16.71
N ILE A 80 -20.44 20.89 15.50
CA ILE A 80 -19.94 22.04 14.73
C ILE A 80 -20.21 23.34 15.49
N VAL A 81 -21.43 23.56 15.98
CA VAL A 81 -21.77 24.77 16.74
C VAL A 81 -20.92 24.90 18.00
N VAL A 82 -20.75 23.82 18.77
CA VAL A 82 -19.88 23.82 19.95
C VAL A 82 -18.43 24.13 19.59
N ALA A 83 -17.90 23.52 18.51
CA ALA A 83 -16.54 23.78 18.05
C ALA A 83 -16.35 25.25 17.64
N VAL A 84 -17.29 25.81 16.87
CA VAL A 84 -17.27 27.24 16.48
C VAL A 84 -17.27 28.15 17.70
N VAL A 85 -18.17 27.92 18.67
CA VAL A 85 -18.27 28.73 19.88
C VAL A 85 -16.98 28.65 20.71
N LEU A 86 -16.42 27.45 20.90
CA LEU A 86 -15.18 27.28 21.66
C LEU A 86 -13.97 27.87 20.95
N VAL A 87 -13.90 27.80 19.61
CA VAL A 87 -12.84 28.42 18.82
C VAL A 87 -12.91 29.95 18.89
N LEU A 88 -14.09 30.53 18.74
CA LEU A 88 -14.28 31.98 18.88
C LEU A 88 -13.93 32.45 20.29
N PHE A 89 -14.32 31.67 21.30
CA PHE A 89 -13.94 31.92 22.69
C PHE A 89 -12.41 31.85 22.88
N ALA A 90 -11.75 30.82 22.34
CA ALA A 90 -10.30 30.67 22.38
C ALA A 90 -9.59 31.89 21.77
N TYR A 91 -10.06 32.31 20.60
CA TYR A 91 -9.53 33.45 19.86
C TYR A 91 -9.74 34.77 20.61
N TRP A 92 -10.90 34.95 21.23
CA TRP A 92 -11.20 36.09 22.09
C TRP A 92 -10.30 36.13 23.33
N VAL A 93 -10.11 35.00 24.04
CA VAL A 93 -9.19 34.91 25.20
C VAL A 93 -7.76 35.25 24.80
N ARG A 94 -7.29 34.75 23.66
CA ARG A 94 -5.95 35.07 23.14
C ARG A 94 -5.75 36.58 23.04
N TRP A 95 -6.68 37.27 22.37
CA TRP A 95 -6.62 38.72 22.21
C TRP A 95 -6.77 39.47 23.52
N LEU A 96 -7.62 38.99 24.43
CA LEU A 96 -7.78 39.57 25.75
C LEU A 96 -6.46 39.56 26.55
N VAL A 97 -5.72 38.44 26.50
CA VAL A 97 -4.41 38.30 27.16
C VAL A 97 -3.37 39.21 26.50
N PHE A 98 -3.38 39.29 25.17
CA PHE A 98 -2.52 40.19 24.42
C PHE A 98 -2.77 41.66 24.77
N PHE A 99 -4.03 42.11 24.77
CA PHE A 99 -4.39 43.47 25.18
C PHE A 99 -4.05 43.74 26.65
N ARG A 100 -4.19 42.75 27.53
CA ARG A 100 -3.82 42.88 28.95
C ARG A 100 -2.33 43.14 29.14
N ALA A 101 -1.49 42.52 28.30
CA ALA A 101 -0.05 42.75 28.35
C ALA A 101 0.32 44.19 27.94
N MET A 102 -0.50 44.84 27.12
CA MET A 102 -0.34 46.27 26.77
C MET A 102 -0.94 47.20 27.83
N SER A 103 -2.20 46.99 28.22
CA SER A 103 -2.83 47.73 29.32
C SER A 103 -4.10 47.03 29.84
N VAL A 104 -4.39 47.22 31.14
CA VAL A 104 -5.61 46.68 31.77
C VAL A 104 -6.87 47.36 31.24
N SER A 105 -6.83 48.66 30.92
CA SER A 105 -7.98 49.40 30.40
C SER A 105 -8.36 48.92 29.00
N THR A 106 -7.39 48.78 28.09
CA THR A 106 -7.57 48.26 26.73
C THR A 106 -8.15 46.85 26.75
N ALA A 107 -7.65 45.97 27.63
CA ALA A 107 -8.19 44.64 27.81
C ALA A 107 -9.65 44.64 28.29
N THR A 108 -9.98 45.55 29.21
CA THR A 108 -11.35 45.67 29.76
C THR A 108 -12.33 46.18 28.70
N GLU A 109 -11.91 47.16 27.90
CA GLU A 109 -12.70 47.67 26.77
C GLU A 109 -12.96 46.58 25.73
N PHE A 110 -11.93 45.82 25.36
CA PHE A 110 -12.08 44.67 24.47
C PHE A 110 -12.97 43.58 25.07
N ALA A 111 -12.83 43.27 26.36
CA ALA A 111 -13.62 42.25 27.03
C ALA A 111 -15.13 42.54 27.05
N LEU A 112 -15.49 43.83 27.14
CA LEU A 112 -16.89 44.29 27.20
C LEU A 112 -17.49 44.58 25.82
N SER A 113 -16.68 44.54 24.76
CA SER A 113 -17.13 44.80 23.40
C SER A 113 -18.02 43.68 22.86
N ASP A 114 -19.06 44.03 22.10
CA ASP A 114 -19.82 43.06 21.31
C ASP A 114 -18.97 42.54 20.14
N PRO A 115 -19.36 41.43 19.47
CA PRO A 115 -18.55 40.83 18.42
C PRO A 115 -18.14 41.76 17.27
N LEU A 116 -19.02 42.68 16.85
CA LEU A 116 -18.70 43.63 15.77
C LEU A 116 -17.74 44.70 16.26
N SER A 117 -17.95 45.20 17.47
CA SER A 117 -17.04 46.14 18.12
C SER A 117 -15.65 45.52 18.37
N ALA A 118 -15.57 44.23 18.74
CA ALA A 118 -14.32 43.51 18.89
C ALA A 118 -13.54 43.42 17.57
N LEU A 119 -14.22 43.11 16.45
CA LEU A 119 -13.59 43.08 15.12
C LEU A 119 -13.09 44.46 14.70
N LYS A 120 -13.88 45.50 14.94
CA LYS A 120 -13.46 46.89 14.71
C LYS A 120 -12.24 47.24 15.56
N PHE A 121 -12.22 46.83 16.83
CA PHE A 121 -11.09 47.04 17.73
C PHE A 121 -9.80 46.43 17.20
N LEU A 122 -9.86 45.20 16.69
CA LEU A 122 -8.71 44.53 16.06
C LEU A 122 -8.25 45.26 14.80
N TRP A 123 -9.18 45.75 13.97
CA TRP A 123 -8.86 46.54 12.79
C TRP A 123 -8.17 47.86 13.15
N ASP A 124 -8.76 48.62 14.06
CA ASP A 124 -8.22 49.91 14.53
C ASP A 124 -6.83 49.72 15.14
N TYR A 125 -6.63 48.63 15.89
CA TYR A 125 -5.30 48.24 16.40
C TYR A 125 -4.30 47.96 15.27
N GLY A 126 -4.70 47.20 14.24
CA GLY A 126 -3.86 46.92 13.07
C GLY A 126 -3.46 48.20 12.32
N VAL A 127 -4.41 49.12 12.14
CA VAL A 127 -4.14 50.44 11.52
C VAL A 127 -3.18 51.27 12.36
N ALA A 128 -3.40 51.34 13.67
CA ALA A 128 -2.51 52.07 14.58
C ALA A 128 -1.09 51.51 14.59
N ARG A 129 -0.94 50.18 14.55
CA ARG A 129 0.38 49.53 14.51
C ARG A 129 1.08 49.75 13.17
N ALA A 130 0.36 49.69 12.05
CA ALA A 130 0.90 50.01 10.72
C ALA A 130 1.36 51.47 10.62
N ALA A 131 0.66 52.40 11.27
CA ALA A 131 1.06 53.80 11.32
C ALA A 131 2.33 54.02 12.19
N ALA A 132 2.48 53.24 13.26
CA ALA A 132 3.64 53.33 14.15
C ALA A 132 4.91 52.69 13.55
N ASP A 133 4.76 51.61 12.79
CA ASP A 133 5.88 50.89 12.16
C ASP A 133 5.52 50.40 10.75
N PRO A 134 5.55 51.29 9.75
CA PRO A 134 5.13 50.95 8.38
C PRO A 134 6.12 50.02 7.66
N SER A 135 7.37 49.93 8.13
CA SER A 135 8.38 49.03 7.57
C SER A 135 8.14 47.57 7.91
N GLU A 136 7.65 47.29 9.11
CA GLU A 136 7.45 45.93 9.61
C GLU A 136 6.00 45.49 9.57
N PHE A 137 5.05 46.44 9.53
CA PHE A 137 3.64 46.13 9.73
C PHE A 137 2.72 46.72 8.65
N SER A 138 1.91 45.84 8.04
CA SER A 138 0.81 46.23 7.17
C SER A 138 -0.52 45.84 7.82
N ALA A 139 -1.42 46.80 8.03
CA ALA A 139 -2.72 46.56 8.66
C ALA A 139 -3.53 45.47 7.92
N PHE A 140 -3.46 45.48 6.59
CA PHE A 140 -4.10 44.47 5.75
C PHE A 140 -3.44 43.10 5.88
N ALA A 141 -2.10 43.04 5.80
CA ALA A 141 -1.37 41.77 5.91
C ALA A 141 -1.60 41.10 7.28
N SER A 142 -1.58 41.89 8.36
CA SER A 142 -1.84 41.39 9.71
C SER A 142 -3.27 40.90 9.89
N SER A 143 -4.25 41.64 9.36
CA SER A 143 -5.65 41.19 9.36
C SER A 143 -5.83 39.87 8.60
N LEU A 144 -5.12 39.70 7.49
CA LEU A 144 -5.13 38.46 6.72
C LEU A 144 -4.50 37.29 7.49
N ILE A 145 -3.37 37.53 8.17
CA ILE A 145 -2.72 36.52 9.03
C ILE A 145 -3.68 36.09 10.14
N TRP A 146 -4.31 37.04 10.84
CA TRP A 146 -5.28 36.75 11.90
C TRP A 146 -6.51 35.97 11.41
N ALA A 147 -7.01 36.31 10.21
CA ALA A 147 -8.09 35.56 9.58
C ALA A 147 -7.64 34.13 9.20
N LEU A 148 -6.41 33.97 8.71
CA LEU A 148 -5.84 32.66 8.39
C LEU A 148 -5.64 31.81 9.65
N GLU A 149 -5.15 32.40 10.74
CA GLU A 149 -5.03 31.73 12.05
C GLU A 149 -6.40 31.22 12.52
N LEU A 150 -7.43 32.07 12.47
CA LEU A 150 -8.78 31.69 12.85
C LEU A 150 -9.34 30.59 11.95
N LEU A 151 -9.06 30.64 10.64
CA LEU A 151 -9.46 29.63 9.67
C LEU A 151 -8.77 28.29 9.95
N VAL A 152 -7.47 28.28 10.23
CA VAL A 152 -6.73 27.05 10.57
C VAL A 152 -7.25 26.45 11.88
N LEU A 153 -7.39 27.28 12.92
CA LEU A 153 -7.93 26.89 14.23
C LEU A 153 -9.36 26.32 14.12
N GLY A 154 -10.23 27.05 13.43
CA GLY A 154 -11.63 26.71 13.21
C GLY A 154 -11.79 25.49 12.31
N GLY A 155 -11.10 25.47 11.17
CA GLY A 155 -11.17 24.42 10.16
C GLY A 155 -10.85 23.05 10.76
N LEU A 156 -9.70 22.91 11.43
CA LEU A 156 -9.33 21.63 12.05
C LEU A 156 -10.32 21.22 13.15
N SER A 157 -10.69 22.14 14.04
CA SER A 157 -11.59 21.84 15.16
C SER A 157 -12.99 21.43 14.70
N ILE A 158 -13.54 22.11 13.68
CA ILE A 158 -14.86 21.82 13.11
C ILE A 158 -14.84 20.48 12.38
N LEU A 159 -13.80 20.20 11.59
CA LEU A 159 -13.68 18.95 10.85
C LEU A 159 -13.59 17.74 11.80
N LEU A 160 -12.74 17.80 12.82
CA LEU A 160 -12.62 16.72 13.81
C LEU A 160 -13.88 16.55 14.65
N ALA A 161 -14.52 17.65 15.07
CA ALA A 161 -15.78 17.60 15.81
C ALA A 161 -16.93 16.98 14.99
N ARG A 162 -17.00 17.29 13.69
CA ARG A 162 -17.95 16.71 12.75
C ARG A 162 -17.68 15.23 12.52
N ASP A 163 -16.44 14.86 12.20
CA ASP A 163 -16.08 13.46 11.92
C ASP A 163 -16.34 12.57 13.14
N ARG A 164 -16.05 13.07 14.35
CA ARG A 164 -16.37 12.36 15.59
C ARG A 164 -17.85 12.05 15.74
N ALA A 165 -18.75 12.95 15.34
CA ALA A 165 -20.20 12.72 15.41
C ALA A 165 -20.68 11.65 14.43
N LEU A 166 -19.95 11.46 13.33
CA LEU A 166 -20.30 10.52 12.27
C LEU A 166 -19.86 9.09 12.60
N LYS A 167 -18.90 8.89 13.51
CA LYS A 167 -18.46 7.56 13.93
C LYS A 167 -19.64 6.72 14.47
N PRO A 168 -19.67 5.39 14.25
CA PRO A 168 -20.73 4.55 14.76
C PRO A 168 -20.73 4.52 16.29
N PHE A 169 -21.93 4.56 16.86
CA PHE A 169 -22.14 4.53 18.30
C PHE A 169 -23.18 3.49 18.66
N SER A 170 -22.83 2.55 19.54
CA SER A 170 -23.79 1.60 20.10
C SER A 170 -24.60 2.25 21.21
N GLU A 171 -25.91 2.37 21.01
CA GLU A 171 -26.83 2.88 22.03
C GLU A 171 -26.95 1.92 23.23
N THR A 172 -26.83 0.61 22.98
CA THR A 172 -26.92 -0.45 23.99
C THR A 172 -25.76 -0.37 24.98
N ARG A 173 -24.53 -0.29 24.47
CA ARG A 173 -23.31 -0.26 25.28
C ARG A 173 -22.86 1.14 25.67
N LYS A 174 -23.46 2.17 25.06
CA LYS A 174 -23.10 3.58 25.25
C LYS A 174 -21.61 3.85 24.95
N ALA A 175 -21.08 3.21 23.93
CA ALA A 175 -19.69 3.40 23.50
C ALA A 175 -19.60 3.55 21.97
N TRP A 176 -18.53 4.20 21.52
CA TRP A 176 -18.18 4.32 20.11
C TRP A 176 -17.59 3.01 19.61
N ALA A 177 -17.82 2.68 18.34
CA ALA A 177 -17.16 1.56 17.70
C ALA A 177 -15.64 1.78 17.69
N ILE A 178 -14.91 0.67 17.83
CA ILE A 178 -13.45 0.63 17.74
C ILE A 178 -13.11 0.26 16.30
N ASP A 179 -12.12 0.96 15.74
CA ASP A 179 -11.59 0.67 14.41
C ASP A 179 -10.78 -0.64 14.50
N GLU A 180 -11.15 -1.64 13.70
CA GLU A 180 -10.40 -2.89 13.55
C GLU A 180 -9.56 -2.81 12.27
N ALA A 181 -8.40 -3.47 12.28
CA ALA A 181 -7.55 -3.55 11.10
C ALA A 181 -8.36 -4.05 9.90
N GLY A 182 -8.14 -3.43 8.75
CA GLY A 182 -8.83 -3.73 7.51
C GLY A 182 -7.95 -4.49 6.53
N GLY A 183 -8.50 -4.81 5.37
CA GLY A 183 -7.74 -5.36 4.25
C GLY A 183 -8.11 -4.65 2.94
N GLU A 184 -7.36 -4.95 1.89
CA GLU A 184 -7.64 -4.43 0.54
C GLU A 184 -7.95 -5.58 -0.40
N VAL A 185 -8.99 -5.43 -1.21
CA VAL A 185 -9.30 -6.34 -2.32
C VAL A 185 -9.10 -5.63 -3.65
N PHE A 186 -8.70 -6.36 -4.67
CA PHE A 186 -8.42 -5.80 -5.98
C PHE A 186 -9.67 -5.77 -6.85
N LEU A 187 -9.88 -4.62 -7.51
CA LEU A 187 -11.08 -4.35 -8.30
C LEU A 187 -10.84 -4.36 -9.81
N GLY A 188 -9.57 -4.43 -10.24
CA GLY A 188 -9.21 -4.34 -11.66
C GLY A 188 -9.57 -2.99 -12.26
N ALA A 189 -10.46 -3.00 -13.26
CA ALA A 189 -10.96 -1.81 -13.96
C ALA A 189 -12.44 -1.50 -13.63
N THR A 190 -12.97 -2.07 -12.54
CA THR A 190 -14.39 -1.93 -12.19
C THR A 190 -14.66 -0.53 -11.63
N PRO A 191 -15.61 0.24 -12.20
CA PRO A 191 -15.92 1.58 -11.70
C PRO A 191 -16.67 1.52 -10.35
N PRO A 192 -16.59 2.58 -9.51
CA PRO A 192 -17.21 2.62 -8.19
C PRO A 192 -18.72 2.33 -8.17
N GLU A 193 -19.44 2.77 -9.21
CA GLU A 193 -20.90 2.60 -9.31
C GLU A 193 -21.31 1.13 -9.53
N ASP A 194 -20.49 0.36 -10.25
CA ASP A 194 -20.77 -1.06 -10.47
C ASP A 194 -20.48 -1.87 -9.20
N ILE A 195 -19.46 -1.46 -8.42
CA ILE A 195 -19.17 -2.03 -7.11
C ILE A 195 -20.32 -1.76 -6.14
N ARG A 196 -20.86 -0.53 -6.13
CA ARG A 196 -22.04 -0.18 -5.35
C ARG A 196 -23.21 -1.11 -5.66
N ARG A 197 -23.52 -1.30 -6.95
CA ARG A 197 -24.60 -2.19 -7.40
C ARG A 197 -24.35 -3.65 -7.04
N LEU A 198 -23.11 -4.12 -7.18
CA LEU A 198 -22.73 -5.49 -6.84
C LEU A 198 -22.94 -5.77 -5.34
N ILE A 199 -22.56 -4.84 -4.47
CA ILE A 199 -22.75 -4.97 -3.02
C ILE A 199 -24.23 -4.85 -2.64
N GLU A 200 -24.99 -3.97 -3.29
CA GLU A 200 -26.44 -3.84 -3.07
C GLU A 200 -27.23 -5.10 -3.46
N ASN A 201 -26.74 -5.85 -4.46
CA ASN A 201 -27.37 -7.08 -4.92
C ASN A 201 -26.92 -8.32 -4.13
N ASP A 202 -25.61 -8.48 -3.95
CA ASP A 202 -24.99 -9.73 -3.47
C ASP A 202 -24.44 -9.63 -2.04
N GLY A 203 -24.52 -8.45 -1.40
CA GLY A 203 -24.11 -8.23 -0.01
C GLY A 203 -22.62 -8.49 0.23
N VAL A 204 -22.29 -9.00 1.41
CA VAL A 204 -20.88 -9.24 1.84
C VAL A 204 -20.23 -10.38 1.03
N SER A 205 -21.02 -11.29 0.48
CA SER A 205 -20.51 -12.40 -0.35
C SER A 205 -19.69 -11.91 -1.54
N SER A 206 -20.09 -10.81 -2.17
CA SER A 206 -19.37 -10.28 -3.33
C SER A 206 -17.95 -9.83 -2.98
N LEU A 207 -17.76 -9.22 -1.80
CA LEU A 207 -16.44 -8.81 -1.29
C LEU A 207 -15.49 -10.00 -1.11
N MET A 208 -16.02 -11.17 -0.71
CA MET A 208 -15.21 -12.38 -0.51
C MET A 208 -14.85 -13.08 -1.83
N THR A 209 -15.58 -12.80 -2.92
CA THR A 209 -15.25 -13.31 -4.26
C THR A 209 -14.15 -12.50 -4.95
N MET A 210 -13.94 -11.25 -4.52
CA MET A 210 -12.89 -10.39 -5.05
C MET A 210 -11.52 -10.86 -4.57
N PRO A 211 -10.50 -10.95 -5.43
CA PRO A 211 -9.17 -11.37 -5.01
C PRO A 211 -8.56 -10.33 -4.06
N ARG A 212 -7.90 -10.79 -2.98
CA ARG A 212 -7.19 -9.87 -2.08
C ARG A 212 -6.03 -9.19 -2.79
N ALA A 213 -5.84 -7.90 -2.51
CA ALA A 213 -4.79 -7.11 -3.13
C ALA A 213 -3.38 -7.54 -2.70
N ASP A 214 -3.24 -8.13 -1.51
CA ASP A 214 -1.96 -8.62 -0.99
C ASP A 214 -1.54 -10.00 -1.56
N ARG A 215 -2.52 -10.83 -1.93
CA ARG A 215 -2.29 -12.13 -2.61
C ARG A 215 -1.97 -11.97 -4.08
N LEU A 216 -2.45 -10.89 -4.69
CA LEU A 216 -1.98 -10.47 -5.99
C LEU A 216 -0.60 -9.86 -5.76
N GLN A 217 0.46 -10.68 -5.85
CA GLN A 217 1.84 -10.21 -5.90
C GLN A 217 1.87 -9.01 -6.84
N ALA A 218 2.00 -7.82 -6.24
CA ALA A 218 1.50 -6.54 -6.73
C ALA A 218 1.43 -6.53 -8.25
N THR A 219 0.27 -6.46 -8.91
CA THR A 219 0.26 -6.44 -10.39
C THR A 219 1.06 -5.24 -10.86
N PRO A 220 2.28 -5.43 -11.34
CA PRO A 220 3.25 -4.36 -11.15
C PRO A 220 3.28 -3.37 -12.34
N LEU A 221 2.50 -3.69 -13.36
CA LEU A 221 2.51 -3.13 -14.71
C LEU A 221 1.44 -2.06 -14.94
N ALA A 222 0.55 -1.86 -13.96
CA ALA A 222 -0.57 -0.95 -14.14
C ALA A 222 -0.14 0.48 -13.73
N SER A 223 -0.08 1.40 -14.71
CA SER A 223 0.06 2.84 -14.45
C SER A 223 -1.12 3.38 -13.62
N THR A 224 -2.24 2.66 -13.66
CA THR A 224 -3.43 2.88 -12.84
C THR A 224 -3.95 1.55 -12.33
N TRP A 225 -4.26 1.45 -11.05
CA TRP A 225 -5.02 0.32 -10.51
C TRP A 225 -6.05 0.80 -9.50
N SER A 226 -7.07 -0.02 -9.28
CA SER A 226 -8.09 0.22 -8.28
C SER A 226 -8.11 -0.90 -7.24
N THR A 227 -8.12 -0.51 -5.97
CA THR A 227 -8.39 -1.42 -4.85
C THR A 227 -9.61 -0.93 -4.07
N LEU A 228 -10.27 -1.86 -3.40
CA LEU A 228 -11.31 -1.56 -2.43
C LEU A 228 -10.72 -1.78 -1.04
N LYS A 229 -10.53 -0.68 -0.32
CA LYS A 229 -10.10 -0.69 1.07
C LYS A 229 -11.30 -0.93 1.97
N ILE A 230 -11.23 -2.02 2.73
CA ILE A 230 -12.28 -2.47 3.63
C ILE A 230 -11.81 -2.23 5.06
N LYS A 231 -12.50 -1.35 5.80
CA LYS A 231 -12.22 -1.08 7.22
C LYS A 231 -13.35 -1.64 8.07
N GLY A 232 -13.00 -2.51 9.02
CA GLY A 232 -13.93 -3.03 10.01
C GLY A 232 -14.09 -2.09 11.20
N HIS A 233 -15.32 -1.97 11.71
CA HIS A 233 -15.61 -1.29 12.95
C HIS A 233 -16.50 -2.19 13.80
N LYS A 234 -16.09 -2.49 15.04
CA LYS A 234 -16.89 -3.32 15.94
C LYS A 234 -16.94 -2.74 17.35
N LEU A 235 -17.93 -3.19 18.11
CA LEU A 235 -17.94 -3.03 19.55
C LEU A 235 -18.18 -4.37 20.23
N GLU A 236 -17.24 -4.79 21.06
CA GLU A 236 -17.33 -6.07 21.75
C GLU A 236 -18.56 -6.13 22.66
N GLY A 237 -19.27 -7.26 22.57
CA GLY A 237 -20.44 -7.53 23.40
C GLY A 237 -21.72 -6.80 22.96
N ASP A 238 -21.81 -6.25 21.76
CA ASP A 238 -23.07 -5.85 21.12
C ASP A 238 -23.23 -6.56 19.77
N ALA A 239 -24.21 -7.46 19.70
CA ALA A 239 -24.48 -8.27 18.51
C ALA A 239 -24.96 -7.45 17.30
N SER A 240 -25.33 -6.19 17.47
CA SER A 240 -25.78 -5.32 16.38
C SER A 240 -24.73 -4.30 15.92
N ALA A 241 -23.58 -4.26 16.59
CA ALA A 241 -22.58 -3.20 16.47
C ALA A 241 -21.39 -3.60 15.59
N PHE A 242 -21.69 -3.96 14.34
CA PHE A 242 -20.70 -4.30 13.33
C PHE A 242 -20.93 -3.47 12.08
N TRP A 243 -19.90 -2.73 11.66
CA TRP A 243 -19.96 -1.84 10.51
C TRP A 243 -18.73 -1.99 9.63
N LEU A 244 -18.91 -1.75 8.33
CA LEU A 244 -17.84 -1.68 7.35
C LEU A 244 -17.78 -0.28 6.73
N THR A 245 -16.57 0.21 6.50
CA THR A 245 -16.32 1.33 5.61
C THR A 245 -15.58 0.81 4.38
N LEU A 246 -16.15 1.06 3.20
CA LEU A 246 -15.64 0.63 1.91
C LEU A 246 -15.19 1.86 1.13
N GLN A 247 -13.90 1.94 0.85
CA GLN A 247 -13.29 3.06 0.12
C GLN A 247 -12.66 2.55 -1.17
N HIS A 248 -13.10 3.10 -2.29
CA HIS A 248 -12.42 2.90 -3.57
C HIS A 248 -11.11 3.68 -3.55
N VAL A 249 -9.99 3.01 -3.80
CA VAL A 249 -8.67 3.61 -3.87
C VAL A 249 -8.18 3.47 -5.30
N SER A 250 -8.27 4.56 -6.07
CA SER A 250 -7.63 4.64 -7.38
C SER A 250 -6.20 5.11 -7.21
N SER A 251 -5.25 4.26 -7.56
CA SER A 251 -3.83 4.55 -7.49
C SER A 251 -3.28 4.81 -8.88
N LEU A 252 -2.70 5.99 -9.06
CA LEU A 252 -1.96 6.37 -10.27
C LEU A 252 -0.47 6.38 -9.93
N ARG A 253 0.32 5.61 -10.67
CA ARG A 253 1.77 5.67 -10.61
C ARG A 253 2.27 6.71 -11.61
N SER A 254 2.94 7.76 -11.12
CA SER A 254 3.60 8.73 -12.00
C SER A 254 4.78 8.09 -12.71
N SER A 255 5.29 8.77 -13.74
CA SER A 255 6.54 8.39 -14.42
C SER A 255 7.76 8.37 -13.49
N GLU A 256 7.69 9.04 -12.34
CA GLU A 256 8.73 9.02 -11.28
C GLU A 256 8.53 7.88 -10.27
N GLY A 257 7.60 6.96 -10.51
CA GLY A 257 7.29 5.86 -9.59
C GLY A 257 6.49 6.26 -8.35
N LYS A 258 6.23 7.55 -8.12
CA LYS A 258 5.38 8.01 -7.02
C LYS A 258 3.93 7.60 -7.25
N VAL A 259 3.38 6.89 -6.28
CA VAL A 259 1.96 6.51 -6.28
C VAL A 259 1.15 7.66 -5.67
N LYS A 260 0.26 8.23 -6.47
CA LYS A 260 -0.80 9.10 -5.99
C LYS A 260 -2.07 8.27 -5.88
N SER A 261 -2.54 8.06 -4.66
CA SER A 261 -3.84 7.46 -4.42
C SER A 261 -4.91 8.54 -4.28
N HIS A 262 -6.08 8.25 -4.81
CA HIS A 262 -7.30 9.00 -4.56
C HIS A 262 -8.32 8.05 -3.96
N ASP A 263 -8.82 8.42 -2.78
CA ASP A 263 -9.71 7.60 -1.97
C ASP A 263 -11.12 8.19 -2.06
N GLU A 264 -12.10 7.38 -2.45
CA GLU A 264 -13.52 7.73 -2.53
C GLU A 264 -14.36 6.78 -1.67
N ASP A 265 -15.15 7.31 -0.75
CA ASP A 265 -16.04 6.51 0.11
C ASP A 265 -17.22 5.96 -0.72
N ILE A 266 -17.25 4.64 -0.97
CA ILE A 266 -18.43 3.98 -1.58
C ILE A 266 -19.52 3.83 -0.52
N PHE A 267 -19.16 3.23 0.62
CA PHE A 267 -20.06 3.04 1.75
C PHE A 267 -19.36 3.44 3.03
N LYS A 268 -19.98 4.34 3.79
CA LYS A 268 -19.51 4.72 5.12
C LYS A 268 -20.38 4.07 6.18
N TYR A 269 -19.77 3.25 7.02
CA TYR A 269 -20.43 2.54 8.12
C TYR A 269 -21.68 1.73 7.72
N TRP A 270 -21.52 0.89 6.69
CA TRP A 270 -22.51 -0.11 6.32
C TRP A 270 -22.65 -1.14 7.43
N GLN A 271 -23.84 -1.26 8.02
CA GLN A 271 -24.13 -2.20 9.08
C GLN A 271 -24.29 -3.61 8.51
N ILE A 272 -23.59 -4.59 9.12
CA ILE A 272 -23.60 -5.97 8.67
C ILE A 272 -23.84 -6.94 9.83
N SER A 273 -24.20 -8.18 9.50
CA SER A 273 -24.41 -9.22 10.51
C SER A 273 -23.08 -9.61 11.18
N PRO A 274 -23.10 -10.08 12.44
CA PRO A 274 -21.89 -10.56 13.12
C PRO A 274 -21.21 -11.72 12.37
N GLU A 275 -22.01 -12.59 11.77
CA GLU A 275 -21.53 -13.76 11.02
C GLU A 275 -20.81 -13.35 9.73
N ASP A 276 -21.38 -12.40 8.98
CA ASP A 276 -20.74 -11.85 7.78
C ASP A 276 -19.48 -11.07 8.12
N TYR A 277 -19.52 -10.30 9.21
CA TYR A 277 -18.36 -9.55 9.69
C TYR A 277 -17.22 -10.50 10.03
N ALA A 278 -17.48 -11.52 10.86
CA ALA A 278 -16.46 -12.49 11.24
C ALA A 278 -15.87 -13.22 10.03
N ARG A 279 -16.71 -13.64 9.07
CA ARG A 279 -16.26 -14.29 7.83
C ARG A 279 -15.38 -13.39 6.98
N LEU A 280 -15.78 -12.14 6.78
CA LEU A 280 -15.01 -11.18 5.98
C LEU A 280 -13.68 -10.82 6.65
N MET A 281 -13.69 -10.55 7.96
CA MET A 281 -12.46 -10.21 8.68
C MET A 281 -11.49 -11.39 8.71
N ALA A 282 -11.98 -12.62 8.88
CA ALA A 282 -11.14 -13.82 8.76
C ALA A 282 -10.54 -13.95 7.35
N TYR A 283 -11.34 -13.75 6.31
CA TYR A 283 -10.89 -13.73 4.93
C TYR A 283 -9.77 -12.70 4.70
N LEU A 284 -9.85 -11.51 5.30
CA LEU A 284 -8.85 -10.45 5.18
C LEU A 284 -7.60 -10.68 6.06
N HIS A 285 -7.70 -11.35 7.20
CA HIS A 285 -6.59 -11.54 8.15
C HIS A 285 -5.79 -12.84 7.97
N ASP A 286 -6.22 -13.74 7.09
CA ASP A 286 -5.56 -15.04 6.82
C ASP A 286 -4.12 -14.92 6.21
N ALA A 287 -3.47 -13.76 6.30
CA ALA A 287 -2.09 -13.50 5.90
C ALA A 287 -1.08 -13.47 7.07
N GLU A 288 -1.51 -13.34 8.34
CA GLU A 288 -0.57 -13.32 9.48
C GLU A 288 0.03 -14.69 9.82
N ARG A 289 -0.41 -15.78 9.18
CA ARG A 289 0.24 -17.10 9.30
C ARG A 289 1.35 -17.36 8.28
N THR A 290 1.60 -16.42 7.37
CA THR A 290 2.61 -16.55 6.31
C THR A 290 3.22 -15.18 6.00
N ALA A 291 3.95 -14.62 6.97
CA ALA A 291 4.94 -13.57 6.73
C ALA A 291 6.35 -14.14 7.00
N PRO A 292 7.37 -13.68 6.27
CA PRO A 292 8.41 -14.54 5.71
C PRO A 292 9.70 -14.53 6.54
N GLU A 293 10.17 -15.72 6.91
CA GLU A 293 11.59 -15.94 7.15
C GLU A 293 12.35 -16.03 5.82
N GLU A 294 13.55 -15.47 5.87
CA GLU A 294 14.65 -15.41 4.91
C GLU A 294 14.51 -16.16 3.57
N VAL A 295 14.83 -15.38 2.54
CA VAL A 295 15.16 -15.78 1.17
C VAL A 295 16.00 -17.06 1.16
N THR A 296 15.33 -18.18 0.91
CA THR A 296 15.95 -19.36 0.32
C THR A 296 15.21 -19.69 -0.97
N ASP A 297 16.01 -20.09 -1.95
CA ASP A 297 15.73 -20.33 -3.36
C ASP A 297 14.45 -21.19 -3.59
N ASP A 298 13.30 -20.54 -3.73
CA ASP A 298 11.98 -21.19 -3.80
C ASP A 298 11.50 -21.33 -5.26
N SER A 299 12.41 -21.75 -6.14
CA SER A 299 12.18 -21.96 -7.58
C SER A 299 11.32 -23.20 -7.91
N ALA A 300 10.72 -23.84 -6.90
CA ALA A 300 9.87 -25.03 -7.03
C ALA A 300 8.35 -24.80 -6.80
N LYS A 301 7.88 -23.58 -6.49
CA LYS A 301 6.52 -23.34 -5.97
C LYS A 301 5.41 -22.99 -6.97
N SER A 302 5.51 -23.36 -8.25
CA SER A 302 4.44 -23.04 -9.23
C SER A 302 3.43 -24.18 -9.51
N SER A 303 3.49 -25.31 -8.82
CA SER A 303 2.49 -26.39 -8.95
C SER A 303 1.87 -26.88 -7.63
N MET A 304 2.23 -26.29 -6.49
CA MET A 304 1.89 -26.79 -5.14
C MET A 304 1.07 -25.80 -4.30
N ASP A 305 -0.04 -25.27 -4.84
CA ASP A 305 -1.11 -24.69 -3.99
C ASP A 305 -2.03 -25.78 -3.40
N ARG A 306 -1.70 -27.05 -3.65
CA ARG A 306 -2.32 -28.23 -3.04
C ARG A 306 -1.32 -28.89 -2.10
N PRO A 307 -1.73 -29.32 -0.89
CA PRO A 307 -0.85 -30.05 0.02
C PRO A 307 -0.35 -31.34 -0.64
N THR A 308 0.96 -31.57 -0.59
CA THR A 308 1.60 -32.80 -1.08
C THR A 308 0.94 -34.02 -0.41
N PRO A 309 0.56 -35.07 -1.16
CA PRO A 309 -0.07 -36.26 -0.61
C PRO A 309 0.72 -36.86 0.54
N GLU A 310 0.04 -37.33 1.60
CA GLU A 310 0.68 -37.89 2.80
C GLU A 310 1.70 -38.98 2.48
N ALA A 311 1.41 -39.82 1.47
CA ALA A 311 2.31 -40.88 1.01
C ALA A 311 3.68 -40.38 0.50
N LEU A 312 3.75 -39.14 0.02
CA LEU A 312 4.96 -38.53 -0.55
C LEU A 312 5.67 -37.57 0.41
N GLN A 313 5.10 -37.30 1.59
CA GLN A 313 5.72 -36.45 2.61
C GLN A 313 7.14 -36.91 3.00
N PRO A 314 7.43 -38.23 3.16
CA PRO A 314 8.80 -38.68 3.44
C PRO A 314 9.79 -38.37 2.31
N ALA A 315 9.35 -38.49 1.05
CA ALA A 315 10.19 -38.19 -0.10
C ALA A 315 10.46 -36.69 -0.22
N LEU A 316 9.44 -35.85 0.01
CA LEU A 316 9.58 -34.39 0.05
C LEU A 316 10.52 -33.95 1.17
N ALA A 317 10.37 -34.50 2.37
CA ALA A 317 11.25 -34.19 3.50
C ALA A 317 12.72 -34.60 3.22
N ALA A 318 12.94 -35.74 2.56
CA ALA A 318 14.28 -36.15 2.15
C ALA A 318 14.90 -35.19 1.10
N LEU A 319 14.09 -34.70 0.15
CA LEU A 319 14.52 -33.73 -0.85
C LEU A 319 14.88 -32.38 -0.20
N GLN A 320 14.03 -31.86 0.68
CA GLN A 320 14.27 -30.63 1.44
C GLN A 320 15.51 -30.71 2.35
N ALA A 321 15.84 -31.89 2.84
CA ALA A 321 17.06 -32.14 3.60
C ALA A 321 18.34 -32.29 2.73
N GLY A 322 18.23 -32.10 1.41
CA GLY A 322 19.33 -32.27 0.46
C GLY A 322 19.74 -33.73 0.22
N ASN A 323 18.90 -34.69 0.61
CA ASN A 323 19.15 -36.12 0.43
C ASN A 323 18.40 -36.67 -0.79
N SER A 324 18.79 -36.20 -1.97
CA SER A 324 18.13 -36.46 -3.25
C SER A 324 18.10 -37.95 -3.62
N ALA A 325 19.14 -38.72 -3.25
CA ALA A 325 19.17 -40.17 -3.49
C ALA A 325 18.07 -40.90 -2.70
N THR A 326 17.84 -40.49 -1.46
CA THR A 326 16.77 -41.06 -0.61
C THR A 326 15.40 -40.60 -1.08
N ALA A 327 15.26 -39.32 -1.46
CA ALA A 327 14.03 -38.79 -2.03
C ALA A 327 13.59 -39.57 -3.29
N LEU A 328 14.54 -39.83 -4.20
CA LEU A 328 14.29 -40.63 -5.39
C LEU A 328 13.81 -42.05 -5.04
N ALA A 329 14.51 -42.74 -4.13
CA ALA A 329 14.13 -44.11 -3.74
C ALA A 329 12.74 -44.18 -3.09
N LEU A 330 12.36 -43.15 -2.31
CA LEU A 330 11.05 -43.07 -1.67
C LEU A 330 9.91 -42.71 -2.64
N ALA A 331 10.17 -41.88 -3.65
CA ALA A 331 9.17 -41.45 -4.62
C ALA A 331 8.97 -42.46 -5.77
N GLU A 332 9.99 -43.23 -6.14
CA GLU A 332 9.98 -44.09 -7.34
C GLU A 332 8.81 -45.09 -7.35
N GLY A 333 8.52 -45.69 -6.19
CA GLY A 333 7.42 -46.67 -6.04
C GLY A 333 6.02 -46.08 -6.26
N TYR A 334 5.87 -44.76 -6.21
CA TYR A 334 4.59 -44.08 -6.37
C TYR A 334 4.35 -43.53 -7.79
N ARG A 335 5.33 -43.62 -8.71
CA ARG A 335 5.18 -43.12 -10.09
C ARG A 335 4.05 -43.77 -10.90
N THR A 336 3.69 -44.99 -10.53
CA THR A 336 2.60 -45.79 -11.13
C THR A 336 1.39 -45.94 -10.20
N HIS A 337 1.30 -45.09 -9.17
CA HIS A 337 0.20 -45.13 -8.22
C HIS A 337 -1.16 -44.94 -8.94
N PRO A 338 -2.24 -45.66 -8.57
CA PRO A 338 -3.54 -45.55 -9.25
C PRO A 338 -4.15 -44.14 -9.20
N ASP A 339 -3.88 -43.39 -8.12
CA ASP A 339 -4.23 -41.99 -8.03
C ASP A 339 -3.30 -41.13 -8.92
N THR A 340 -3.90 -40.50 -9.94
CA THR A 340 -3.21 -39.62 -10.87
C THR A 340 -2.47 -38.47 -10.17
N HIS A 341 -2.99 -37.95 -9.06
CA HIS A 341 -2.33 -36.87 -8.32
C HIS A 341 -1.06 -37.35 -7.63
N VAL A 342 -1.14 -38.44 -6.87
CA VAL A 342 0.02 -39.06 -6.21
C VAL A 342 1.08 -39.45 -7.24
N SER A 343 0.66 -40.06 -8.35
CA SER A 343 1.62 -40.46 -9.38
C SER A 343 2.29 -39.28 -10.08
N THR A 344 1.60 -38.14 -10.23
CA THR A 344 2.16 -36.93 -10.86
C THR A 344 3.15 -36.23 -9.95
N ASP A 345 2.81 -36.08 -8.67
CA ASP A 345 3.71 -35.50 -7.66
C ASP A 345 4.94 -36.39 -7.45
N ALA A 346 4.78 -37.71 -7.48
CA ALA A 346 5.89 -38.67 -7.42
C ALA A 346 6.85 -38.50 -8.60
N VAL A 347 6.33 -38.37 -9.83
CA VAL A 347 7.15 -38.13 -11.03
C VAL A 347 7.89 -36.79 -10.93
N ASN A 348 7.23 -35.74 -10.43
CA ASN A 348 7.87 -34.45 -10.20
C ASN A 348 9.01 -34.53 -9.18
N LEU A 349 8.79 -35.20 -8.04
CA LEU A 349 9.82 -35.42 -7.02
C LEU A 349 11.00 -36.24 -7.57
N CYS A 350 10.73 -37.29 -8.35
CA CYS A 350 11.80 -38.07 -9.01
C CYS A 350 12.59 -37.19 -9.99
N ALA A 351 11.94 -36.36 -10.80
CA ALA A 351 12.60 -35.48 -11.76
C ALA A 351 13.52 -34.46 -11.07
N LEU A 352 13.03 -33.81 -9.99
CA LEU A 352 13.83 -32.88 -9.18
C LEU A 352 15.02 -33.59 -8.52
N ALA A 353 14.80 -34.75 -7.90
CA ALA A 353 15.87 -35.52 -7.27
C ALA A 353 16.94 -35.97 -8.28
N LEU A 354 16.54 -36.38 -9.48
CA LEU A 354 17.48 -36.76 -10.56
C LEU A 354 18.30 -35.56 -11.05
N SER A 355 17.68 -34.38 -11.14
CA SER A 355 18.38 -33.13 -11.46
C SER A 355 19.43 -32.76 -10.41
N GLU A 356 19.10 -32.83 -9.11
CA GLU A 356 20.08 -32.56 -8.04
C GLU A 356 21.25 -33.56 -8.05
N LEU A 357 20.98 -34.82 -8.42
CA LEU A 357 22.01 -35.85 -8.62
C LEU A 357 22.79 -35.69 -9.95
N LYS A 358 22.48 -34.66 -10.75
CA LYS A 358 23.06 -34.40 -12.07
C LYS A 358 22.88 -35.56 -13.07
N ARG A 359 21.83 -36.36 -12.90
CA ARG A 359 21.44 -37.47 -13.79
C ARG A 359 20.52 -36.94 -14.90
N TRP A 360 21.03 -35.98 -15.67
CA TRP A 360 20.23 -35.12 -16.56
C TRP A 360 19.42 -35.88 -17.61
N SER A 361 19.96 -36.95 -18.18
CA SER A 361 19.23 -37.78 -19.16
C SER A 361 17.99 -38.44 -18.55
N GLU A 362 18.10 -38.93 -17.30
CA GLU A 362 16.98 -39.58 -16.61
C GLU A 362 15.99 -38.53 -16.07
N ALA A 363 16.50 -37.38 -15.61
CA ALA A 363 15.67 -36.25 -15.23
C ALA A 363 14.82 -35.76 -16.41
N TYR A 364 15.39 -35.73 -17.63
CA TYR A 364 14.67 -35.37 -18.84
C TYR A 364 13.49 -36.30 -19.09
N ASP A 365 13.70 -37.63 -19.00
CA ASP A 365 12.63 -38.61 -19.20
C ASP A 365 11.52 -38.47 -18.14
N ALA A 366 11.88 -38.16 -16.89
CA ALA A 366 10.91 -37.90 -15.83
C ALA A 366 10.13 -36.60 -16.06
N PHE A 367 10.78 -35.50 -16.45
CA PHE A 367 10.11 -34.25 -16.80
C PHE A 367 9.25 -34.37 -18.06
N LEU A 368 9.62 -35.24 -19.01
CA LEU A 368 8.81 -35.48 -20.21
C LEU A 368 7.50 -36.16 -19.84
N GLN A 369 7.58 -37.19 -18.98
CA GLN A 369 6.38 -37.83 -18.41
C GLN A 369 5.52 -36.84 -17.62
N LEU A 370 6.14 -35.90 -16.90
CA LEU A 370 5.41 -34.86 -16.18
C LEU A 370 4.68 -33.90 -17.14
N TYR A 371 5.36 -33.45 -18.19
CA TYR A 371 4.79 -32.55 -19.20
C TYR A 371 3.65 -33.22 -20.00
N GLU A 372 3.76 -34.50 -20.33
CA GLU A 372 2.68 -35.27 -20.98
C GLU A 372 1.40 -35.31 -20.15
N ARG A 373 1.52 -35.25 -18.81
CA ARG A 373 0.40 -35.20 -17.88
C ARG A 373 -0.09 -33.76 -17.65
N LEU A 374 0.84 -32.81 -17.55
CA LEU A 374 0.59 -31.40 -17.24
C LEU A 374 1.39 -30.49 -18.20
N PRO A 375 0.84 -30.13 -19.36
CA PRO A 375 1.56 -29.39 -20.41
C PRO A 375 1.58 -27.87 -20.12
N THR A 376 2.22 -27.48 -19.01
CA THR A 376 2.36 -26.08 -18.57
C THR A 376 3.62 -25.42 -19.14
N ALA A 377 3.70 -24.09 -19.10
CA ALA A 377 4.90 -23.37 -19.52
C ALA A 377 6.09 -23.69 -18.60
N GLN A 378 5.83 -23.82 -17.29
CA GLN A 378 6.86 -24.22 -16.32
C GLN A 378 7.44 -25.60 -16.64
N ASN A 379 6.61 -26.60 -16.96
CA ASN A 379 7.10 -27.96 -17.25
C ASN A 379 7.86 -28.01 -18.58
N ALA A 380 7.44 -27.23 -19.59
CA ALA A 380 8.22 -27.06 -20.81
C ALA A 380 9.57 -26.37 -20.55
N LEU A 381 9.62 -25.39 -19.64
CA LEU A 381 10.87 -24.75 -19.23
C LEU A 381 11.80 -25.73 -18.51
N GLN A 382 11.29 -26.61 -17.64
CA GLN A 382 12.10 -27.66 -17.00
C GLN A 382 12.70 -28.63 -18.03
N LEU A 383 11.95 -28.99 -19.08
CA LEU A 383 12.48 -29.77 -20.20
C LEU A 383 13.56 -29.02 -20.98
N ALA A 384 13.39 -27.70 -21.15
CA ALA A 384 14.38 -26.85 -21.80
C ALA A 384 15.70 -26.80 -21.03
N THR A 385 15.65 -26.46 -19.73
CA THR A 385 16.83 -26.36 -18.87
C THR A 385 17.51 -27.72 -18.71
N THR A 386 16.75 -28.80 -18.46
CA THR A 386 17.30 -30.15 -18.31
C THR A 386 17.96 -30.65 -19.59
N SER A 387 17.42 -30.32 -20.77
CA SER A 387 18.04 -30.66 -22.06
C SER A 387 19.39 -29.95 -22.23
N VAL A 388 19.48 -28.67 -21.88
CA VAL A 388 20.74 -27.91 -21.90
C VAL A 388 21.76 -28.53 -20.95
N MET A 389 21.35 -28.84 -19.71
CA MET A 389 22.24 -29.48 -18.72
C MET A 389 22.70 -30.88 -19.15
N ALA A 390 21.92 -31.58 -19.98
CA ALA A 390 22.29 -32.84 -20.61
C ALA A 390 23.19 -32.68 -21.87
N GLY A 391 23.62 -31.46 -22.21
CA GLY A 391 24.43 -31.17 -23.40
C GLY A 391 23.66 -31.22 -24.72
N GLN A 392 22.33 -31.04 -24.68
CA GLN A 392 21.44 -31.09 -25.84
C GLN A 392 20.87 -29.70 -26.15
N LEU A 393 21.73 -28.73 -26.49
CA LEU A 393 21.36 -27.33 -26.70
C LEU A 393 20.18 -27.14 -27.67
N VAL A 394 20.22 -27.78 -28.84
CA VAL A 394 19.16 -27.67 -29.87
C VAL A 394 17.80 -28.12 -29.33
N ARG A 395 17.79 -29.19 -28.53
CA ARG A 395 16.56 -29.68 -27.89
C ARG A 395 16.09 -28.73 -26.80
N GLY A 396 17.03 -28.19 -26.01
CA GLY A 396 16.76 -27.16 -25.01
C GLY A 396 16.08 -25.94 -25.61
N GLN A 397 16.60 -25.43 -26.73
CA GLN A 397 16.00 -24.29 -27.44
C GLN A 397 14.58 -24.59 -27.93
N ALA A 398 14.36 -25.75 -28.55
CA ALA A 398 13.03 -26.13 -29.02
C ALA A 398 11.99 -26.20 -27.88
N TRP A 399 12.39 -26.70 -26.71
CA TRP A 399 11.54 -26.70 -25.52
C TRP A 399 11.35 -25.32 -24.93
N PHE A 400 12.36 -24.45 -24.99
CA PHE A 400 12.23 -23.06 -24.55
C PHE A 400 11.22 -22.30 -25.42
N ASP A 401 11.32 -22.41 -26.76
CA ASP A 401 10.37 -21.79 -27.69
C ASP A 401 8.94 -22.31 -27.45
N ARG A 402 8.82 -23.60 -27.10
CA ARG A 402 7.54 -24.20 -26.69
C ARG A 402 7.02 -23.60 -25.38
N ALA A 403 7.88 -23.43 -24.38
CA ALA A 403 7.53 -22.79 -23.11
C ALA A 403 7.07 -21.34 -23.31
N GLU A 404 7.75 -20.57 -24.17
CA GLU A 404 7.33 -19.21 -24.54
C GLU A 404 5.94 -19.19 -25.18
N THR A 405 5.70 -20.11 -26.12
CA THR A 405 4.40 -20.22 -26.82
C THR A 405 3.26 -20.51 -25.84
N ILE A 406 3.46 -21.45 -24.91
CA ILE A 406 2.47 -21.78 -23.88
C ILE A 406 2.27 -20.57 -22.95
N ASN A 407 3.36 -19.95 -22.50
CA ASN A 407 3.31 -18.83 -21.57
C ASN A 407 2.66 -17.57 -22.18
N ALA A 408 2.81 -17.33 -23.48
CA ALA A 408 2.13 -16.24 -24.17
C ALA A 408 0.60 -16.37 -24.10
N GLN A 409 0.09 -17.60 -24.04
CA GLN A 409 -1.35 -17.91 -23.93
C GLN A 409 -1.82 -17.96 -22.47
N ALA A 410 -1.12 -18.73 -21.63
CA ALA A 410 -1.53 -19.03 -20.26
C ALA A 410 -1.11 -17.93 -19.25
N ARG A 411 -0.07 -17.15 -19.56
CA ARG A 411 0.51 -16.10 -18.71
C ARG A 411 0.85 -16.60 -17.30
N GLU A 412 1.43 -17.80 -17.21
CA GLU A 412 1.81 -18.43 -15.95
C GLU A 412 2.93 -17.66 -15.23
N MET A 413 3.85 -17.03 -15.98
CA MET A 413 4.92 -16.23 -15.41
C MET A 413 5.34 -15.06 -16.32
N PRO A 414 5.99 -14.01 -15.78
CA PRO A 414 6.58 -12.96 -16.60
C PRO A 414 7.62 -13.53 -17.58
N ALA A 415 7.53 -13.14 -18.86
CA ALA A 415 8.45 -13.62 -19.90
C ALA A 415 9.94 -13.37 -19.58
N PRO A 416 10.35 -12.25 -18.97
CA PRO A 416 11.73 -12.08 -18.54
C PRO A 416 12.20 -13.12 -17.52
N ARG A 417 11.34 -13.54 -16.58
CA ARG A 417 11.68 -14.58 -15.59
C ARG A 417 11.93 -15.94 -16.23
N LEU A 418 11.05 -16.33 -17.16
CA LEU A 418 11.19 -17.55 -17.95
C LEU A 418 12.54 -17.56 -18.69
N ARG A 419 12.90 -16.42 -19.29
CA ARG A 419 14.16 -16.27 -20.02
C ARG A 419 15.40 -16.25 -19.13
N THR A 420 15.32 -15.62 -17.95
CA THR A 420 16.44 -15.62 -16.98
C THR A 420 16.73 -17.03 -16.43
N ALA A 421 15.69 -17.84 -16.21
CA ALA A 421 15.87 -19.22 -15.75
C ALA A 421 16.60 -20.06 -16.81
N PHE A 422 16.25 -19.88 -18.09
CA PHE A 422 16.94 -20.55 -19.19
C PHE A 422 18.39 -20.08 -19.36
N LEU A 423 18.65 -18.77 -19.22
CA LEU A 423 20.00 -18.21 -19.22
C LEU A 423 20.90 -18.83 -18.14
N SER A 424 20.37 -19.07 -16.94
CA SER A 424 21.14 -19.74 -15.89
C SER A 424 21.51 -21.18 -16.26
N ALA A 425 20.65 -21.91 -16.98
CA ALA A 425 21.00 -23.25 -17.47
C ALA A 425 22.07 -23.20 -18.57
N LEU A 426 21.99 -22.25 -19.50
CA LEU A 426 23.00 -22.04 -20.55
C LEU A 426 24.37 -21.70 -19.95
N GLU A 427 24.40 -20.77 -18.98
CA GLU A 427 25.62 -20.42 -18.24
C GLU A 427 26.23 -21.65 -17.54
N GLN A 428 25.42 -22.43 -16.83
CA GLN A 428 25.90 -23.62 -16.12
C GLN A 428 26.41 -24.73 -17.05
N ALA A 429 25.82 -24.86 -18.24
CA ALA A 429 26.28 -25.79 -19.26
C ALA A 429 27.50 -25.28 -20.06
N GLY A 430 27.88 -24.01 -19.89
CA GLY A 430 28.98 -23.39 -20.64
C GLY A 430 28.61 -22.99 -22.08
N GLU A 431 27.32 -22.92 -22.39
CA GLU A 431 26.78 -22.58 -23.72
C GLU A 431 26.70 -21.05 -23.90
N PHE A 432 27.84 -20.37 -23.77
CA PHE A 432 27.87 -18.91 -23.66
C PHE A 432 27.42 -18.16 -24.92
N GLU A 433 27.74 -18.67 -26.12
CA GLU A 433 27.26 -18.07 -27.37
C GLU A 433 25.73 -18.10 -27.45
N ALA A 434 25.12 -19.17 -26.96
CA ALA A 434 23.67 -19.30 -26.93
C ALA A 434 22.99 -18.34 -25.95
N CYS A 435 23.72 -17.72 -25.01
CA CYS A 435 23.17 -16.69 -24.12
C CYS A 435 22.86 -15.38 -24.86
N GLU A 436 23.60 -15.04 -25.92
CA GLU A 436 23.53 -13.72 -26.57
C GLU A 436 22.11 -13.35 -27.03
N PRO A 437 21.35 -14.19 -27.75
CA PRO A 437 20.00 -13.84 -28.20
C PRO A 437 19.03 -13.59 -27.04
N HIS A 438 19.20 -14.32 -25.93
CA HIS A 438 18.35 -14.16 -24.75
C HIS A 438 18.70 -12.89 -23.98
N LEU A 439 19.99 -12.57 -23.86
CA LEU A 439 20.45 -11.30 -23.30
C LEU A 439 20.02 -10.11 -24.16
N ALA A 440 20.08 -10.23 -25.50
CA ALA A 440 19.65 -9.19 -26.43
C ALA A 440 18.13 -8.94 -26.33
N TRP A 441 17.33 -9.98 -26.11
CA TRP A 441 15.90 -9.85 -25.83
C TRP A 441 15.63 -9.18 -24.47
N LEU A 442 16.37 -9.55 -23.41
CA LEU A 442 16.23 -8.86 -22.11
C LEU A 442 16.63 -7.39 -22.24
N ARG A 443 17.71 -7.11 -22.98
CA ARG A 443 18.18 -5.78 -23.31
C ARG A 443 17.07 -4.94 -23.96
N SER A 444 16.34 -5.48 -24.93
CA SER A 444 15.23 -4.76 -25.60
C SER A 444 13.99 -4.57 -24.71
N CYS A 445 13.84 -5.37 -23.65
CA CYS A 445 12.79 -5.11 -22.66
C CYS A 445 13.08 -3.83 -21.86
N TYR A 446 14.34 -3.57 -21.51
CA TYR A 446 14.70 -2.31 -20.82
C TYR A 446 14.38 -1.08 -21.64
N SER A 447 14.55 -1.12 -22.96
CA SER A 447 14.18 0.00 -23.81
C SER A 447 12.68 0.21 -23.90
N THR A 448 11.90 -0.88 -23.91
CA THR A 448 10.43 -0.82 -23.90
C THR A 448 9.91 -0.21 -22.60
N VAL A 449 10.54 -0.50 -21.46
CA VAL A 449 10.18 0.05 -20.15
C VAL A 449 10.62 1.52 -20.02
N SER A 450 11.73 1.90 -20.67
CA SER A 450 12.30 3.27 -20.64
C SER A 450 12.59 3.81 -19.23
N SER A 451 12.67 2.94 -18.22
CA SER A 451 13.08 3.28 -16.87
C SER A 451 13.90 2.15 -16.25
N THR A 452 14.95 2.53 -15.51
CA THR A 452 15.85 1.60 -14.80
C THR A 452 15.60 1.53 -13.30
N ASP A 453 14.51 2.15 -12.81
CA ASP A 453 14.08 2.08 -11.41
C ASP A 453 13.85 0.63 -10.98
N SER A 454 14.48 0.22 -9.88
CA SER A 454 14.45 -1.17 -9.40
C SER A 454 13.03 -1.67 -9.12
N GLN A 455 12.12 -0.82 -8.65
CA GLN A 455 10.73 -1.23 -8.43
C GLN A 455 10.04 -1.47 -9.77
N ILE A 456 10.22 -0.60 -10.76
CA ILE A 456 9.67 -0.79 -12.10
C ILE A 456 10.24 -2.05 -12.76
N LEU A 457 11.54 -2.34 -12.61
CA LEU A 457 12.12 -3.53 -13.22
C LEU A 457 11.63 -4.83 -12.57
N TRP A 458 11.59 -4.88 -11.24
CA TRP A 458 10.99 -5.99 -10.49
C TRP A 458 9.57 -6.28 -10.98
N ASN A 459 8.86 -5.20 -11.25
CA ASN A 459 7.50 -5.16 -11.70
C ASN A 459 7.29 -5.77 -13.12
N TYR A 460 8.25 -5.61 -14.03
CA TYR A 460 8.21 -6.30 -15.33
C TYR A 460 8.80 -7.72 -15.26
N GLY A 461 9.24 -8.16 -14.07
CA GLY A 461 10.00 -9.40 -13.90
C GLY A 461 11.41 -9.33 -14.48
N LEU A 462 11.88 -8.12 -14.84
CA LEU A 462 13.23 -7.89 -15.34
C LEU A 462 14.24 -7.94 -14.18
N PRO A 463 15.47 -8.42 -14.42
CA PRO A 463 16.56 -8.20 -13.48
C PRO A 463 16.77 -6.72 -13.19
N PHE A 464 17.30 -6.38 -12.02
CA PHE A 464 17.74 -5.00 -11.78
C PHE A 464 18.82 -4.60 -12.77
N PHE A 465 18.76 -3.38 -13.26
CA PHE A 465 19.61 -2.96 -14.38
C PHE A 465 21.12 -3.09 -14.08
N PRO A 466 21.63 -2.70 -12.91
CA PRO A 466 23.04 -2.93 -12.56
C PRO A 466 23.40 -4.42 -12.51
N GLU A 467 22.47 -5.26 -12.05
CA GLU A 467 22.68 -6.70 -11.94
C GLU A 467 22.68 -7.37 -13.32
N PHE A 468 21.82 -6.91 -14.23
CA PHE A 468 21.83 -7.29 -15.63
C PHE A 468 23.20 -7.00 -16.25
N LEU A 469 23.68 -5.76 -16.18
CA LEU A 469 24.99 -5.36 -16.72
C LEU A 469 26.13 -6.22 -16.14
N ARG A 470 26.13 -6.38 -14.81
CA ARG A 470 27.15 -7.15 -14.08
C ARG A 470 27.17 -8.62 -14.50
N LYS A 471 26.00 -9.26 -14.66
CA LYS A 471 25.90 -10.69 -15.03
C LYS A 471 26.05 -10.92 -16.52
N SER A 472 25.60 -10.01 -17.38
CA SER A 472 25.71 -10.18 -18.84
C SER A 472 27.15 -10.04 -19.34
N LEU A 473 27.98 -9.22 -18.67
CA LEU A 473 29.36 -8.98 -19.11
C LEU A 473 30.21 -10.26 -19.22
N PRO A 474 30.37 -11.10 -18.18
CA PRO A 474 31.19 -12.31 -18.29
C PRO A 474 30.64 -13.31 -19.33
N LEU A 475 29.33 -13.35 -19.56
CA LEU A 475 28.70 -14.22 -20.55
C LEU A 475 28.99 -13.75 -21.99
N LEU A 476 28.93 -12.44 -22.22
CA LEU A 476 29.19 -11.87 -23.54
C LEU A 476 30.69 -11.85 -23.86
N ARG A 477 31.54 -11.55 -22.88
CA ARG A 477 33.00 -11.50 -23.04
C ARG A 477 33.63 -12.86 -23.39
N SER A 478 32.89 -13.96 -23.27
CA SER A 478 33.36 -15.27 -23.69
C SER A 478 33.54 -15.39 -25.20
N HIS A 479 32.82 -14.58 -26.00
CA HIS A 479 32.75 -14.68 -27.45
C HIS A 479 32.74 -13.33 -28.19
N LEU A 480 32.52 -12.22 -27.46
CA LEU A 480 32.62 -10.86 -27.99
C LEU A 480 33.92 -10.18 -27.53
N ASP A 481 34.57 -9.47 -28.45
CA ASP A 481 35.69 -8.58 -28.12
C ASP A 481 35.20 -7.26 -27.49
N ASP A 482 36.13 -6.47 -26.95
CA ASP A 482 35.78 -5.23 -26.25
C ASP A 482 35.05 -4.22 -27.15
N ALA A 483 35.38 -4.16 -28.45
CA ALA A 483 34.71 -3.25 -29.38
C ALA A 483 33.26 -3.69 -29.65
N GLN A 484 33.02 -4.99 -29.77
CA GLN A 484 31.70 -5.60 -29.90
C GLN A 484 30.88 -5.42 -28.62
N LEU A 485 31.47 -5.58 -27.43
CA LEU A 485 30.81 -5.34 -26.14
C LEU A 485 30.36 -3.88 -26.01
N HIS A 486 31.23 -2.93 -26.38
CA HIS A 486 30.88 -1.51 -26.40
C HIS A 486 29.70 -1.22 -27.33
N ALA A 487 29.73 -1.77 -28.55
CA ALA A 487 28.63 -1.64 -29.50
C ALA A 487 27.34 -2.27 -28.94
N TRP A 488 27.43 -3.44 -28.30
CA TRP A 488 26.30 -4.17 -27.77
C TRP A 488 25.59 -3.39 -26.64
N TYR A 489 26.30 -2.93 -25.62
CA TYR A 489 25.65 -2.14 -24.56
C TYR A 489 25.19 -0.76 -25.06
N GLY A 490 25.94 -0.14 -25.98
CA GLY A 490 25.63 1.17 -26.53
C GLY A 490 24.27 1.27 -27.22
N VAL A 491 23.75 0.17 -27.77
CA VAL A 491 22.45 0.15 -28.49
C VAL A 491 21.28 0.65 -27.65
N ILE A 492 21.23 0.31 -26.35
CA ILE A 492 20.09 0.69 -25.50
C ILE A 492 20.25 2.03 -24.81
N ARG A 493 21.46 2.57 -24.73
CA ARG A 493 21.76 3.84 -24.08
C ARG A 493 20.76 4.98 -24.42
N PRO A 494 20.43 5.28 -25.69
CA PRO A 494 19.52 6.38 -26.01
C PRO A 494 18.06 6.14 -25.57
N GLN A 495 17.71 4.92 -25.16
CA GLN A 495 16.35 4.50 -24.81
C GLN A 495 16.13 4.38 -23.29
N LEU A 496 17.16 4.67 -22.49
CA LEU A 496 17.11 4.62 -21.02
C LEU A 496 16.90 6.00 -20.40
N ASP A 497 16.44 6.00 -19.16
CA ASP A 497 16.41 7.17 -18.28
C ASP A 497 17.82 7.66 -17.90
N ALA A 498 17.90 8.81 -17.23
CA ALA A 498 19.19 9.44 -16.91
C ALA A 498 20.09 8.57 -16.02
N ASP A 499 19.50 7.81 -15.09
CA ASP A 499 20.25 6.89 -14.23
C ASP A 499 20.71 5.65 -14.99
N GLY A 500 19.89 5.10 -15.89
CA GLY A 500 20.27 4.01 -16.77
C GLY A 500 21.38 4.39 -17.74
N GLN A 501 21.34 5.60 -18.31
CA GLN A 501 22.42 6.14 -19.14
C GLN A 501 23.74 6.24 -18.36
N ARG A 502 23.69 6.75 -17.12
CA ARG A 502 24.86 6.83 -16.25
C ARG A 502 25.43 5.44 -15.93
N ALA A 503 24.57 4.49 -15.58
CA ALA A 503 24.96 3.12 -15.28
C ALA A 503 25.62 2.42 -16.50
N ILE A 504 25.12 2.66 -17.73
CA ILE A 504 25.79 2.18 -18.95
C ILE A 504 27.15 2.84 -19.13
N ASP A 505 27.25 4.17 -18.97
CA ASP A 505 28.52 4.89 -19.19
C ASP A 505 29.59 4.43 -18.20
N GLU A 506 29.23 4.22 -16.94
CA GLU A 506 30.09 3.63 -15.91
C GLU A 506 30.50 2.20 -16.27
N HIS A 507 29.55 1.39 -16.73
CA HIS A 507 29.82 0.00 -17.12
C HIS A 507 30.75 -0.09 -18.33
N LEU A 508 30.50 0.71 -19.38
CA LEU A 508 31.34 0.78 -20.57
C LEU A 508 32.76 1.25 -20.24
N SER A 509 32.91 2.19 -19.31
CA SER A 509 34.22 2.65 -18.86
C SER A 509 35.02 1.57 -18.09
N SER A 510 34.35 0.49 -17.66
CA SER A 510 34.97 -0.64 -16.94
C SER A 510 35.30 -1.84 -17.83
N ILE A 511 34.86 -1.81 -19.10
CA ILE A 511 35.16 -2.84 -20.10
C ILE A 511 36.53 -2.56 -20.69
#